data_AF-A0A3D2SN68-F1
#
_entry.id   AF-A0A3D2SN68-F1
#
_cell.length_a   1.000
_cell.length_b   1.000
_cell.length_c   1.000
_cell.angle_alpha   90.00
_cell.angle_beta   90.00
_cell.angle_gamma   90.00
#
_symmetry.space_group_name_H-M   'P 1'
#
loop_
_entity.id
_entity.type
_entity.pdbx_description
1 polymer ?
#
loop_
_entity_poly.entity_id
_entity_poly.type
_entity_poly.pdbx_seq_one_letter_code
_entity_poly.pdbx_strand_id
1 'polypeptide(L)'
;MTIQTINIGNSANDGNGEPARSAFNKINQNFTNYSHSASRLVGTQSGNVMEVGAFGLGGVAETLSDKKQKPINRFFKIYEDPAVTNTPDWIQGLEIAWNYQSEGVQFFCAAGGSTLSGIRKYYQGAWSQAYFFRHSGNTIIDGNGFIKAASPVVQLFSDKIELNDEAAEQNITFKKVDIGHYLIQGSSGFALEGWYIETPKDANGNILFAVNYEQLENGDIEVKTYKKKFDFESASIVADLETPVDITLNRWIDIRLQEVPKLVPEIPTEEVNSDEPQQ
;
A
#
# COMPACT_ATOMS: atom_id res chain seq x y z
N MET A 1 -23.62 -37.47 10.14
CA MET A 1 -23.77 -38.29 11.36
C MET A 1 -23.12 -37.56 12.52
N THR A 2 -23.79 -37.52 13.66
CA THR A 2 -23.32 -36.89 14.92
C THR A 2 -22.22 -37.74 15.57
N ILE A 3 -21.29 -37.10 16.29
CA ILE A 3 -20.29 -37.80 17.13
C ILE A 3 -21.01 -38.83 18.01
N GLN A 4 -20.55 -40.07 17.98
CA GLN A 4 -21.10 -41.12 18.83
C GLN A 4 -20.49 -41.02 20.23
N THR A 5 -21.33 -40.90 21.26
CA THR A 5 -20.90 -40.93 22.66
C THR A 5 -21.12 -42.32 23.25
N ILE A 6 -20.19 -42.76 24.08
CA ILE A 6 -20.30 -44.02 24.83
C ILE A 6 -21.10 -43.73 26.10
N ASN A 7 -22.16 -44.50 26.36
CA ASN A 7 -22.84 -44.45 27.65
C ASN A 7 -22.07 -45.32 28.66
N ILE A 8 -21.52 -44.67 29.69
CA ILE A 8 -20.69 -45.32 30.72
C ILE A 8 -21.48 -45.74 31.97
N GLY A 9 -22.80 -45.52 32.01
CA GLY A 9 -23.61 -45.70 33.21
C GLY A 9 -23.46 -44.56 34.21
N ASN A 10 -24.14 -44.67 35.35
CA ASN A 10 -24.11 -43.68 36.44
C ASN A 10 -23.05 -44.02 37.51
N SER A 11 -22.63 -45.29 37.60
CA SER A 11 -21.64 -45.77 38.56
C SER A 11 -20.89 -47.00 38.04
N ALA A 12 -19.71 -47.27 38.58
CA ALA A 12 -18.94 -48.45 38.20
C ALA A 12 -19.75 -49.74 38.45
N ASN A 13 -19.79 -50.62 37.45
CA ASN A 13 -20.51 -51.90 37.49
C ASN A 13 -22.01 -51.81 37.78
N ASP A 14 -22.66 -50.67 37.47
CA ASP A 14 -24.11 -50.49 37.69
C ASP A 14 -25.01 -51.21 36.67
N GLY A 15 -24.42 -51.82 35.64
CA GLY A 15 -25.13 -52.57 34.59
C GLY A 15 -25.87 -51.69 33.57
N ASN A 16 -25.82 -50.36 33.68
CA ASN A 16 -26.53 -49.43 32.80
C ASN A 16 -25.65 -48.88 31.67
N GLY A 17 -24.34 -49.17 31.71
CA GLY A 17 -23.39 -48.83 30.65
C GLY A 17 -23.48 -49.73 29.42
N GLU A 18 -22.94 -49.26 28.30
CA GLU A 18 -22.89 -50.06 27.06
C GLU A 18 -21.84 -51.18 27.12
N PRO A 19 -22.09 -52.33 26.47
CA PRO A 19 -21.08 -53.38 26.33
C PRO A 19 -19.83 -52.87 25.62
N ALA A 20 -18.65 -53.36 26.02
CA ALA A 20 -17.36 -52.95 25.46
C ALA A 20 -17.32 -53.03 23.92
N ARG A 21 -17.91 -54.08 23.32
CA ARG A 21 -17.98 -54.22 21.86
C ARG A 21 -18.74 -53.06 21.18
N SER A 22 -19.85 -52.63 21.76
CA SER A 22 -20.63 -51.50 21.24
C SER A 22 -19.85 -50.19 21.39
N ALA A 23 -19.16 -50.00 22.52
CA ALA A 23 -18.29 -48.86 22.75
C ALA A 23 -17.13 -48.80 21.73
N PHE A 24 -16.42 -49.91 21.50
CA PHE A 24 -15.33 -49.97 20.52
C PHE A 24 -15.83 -49.76 19.08
N ASN A 25 -17.02 -50.24 18.73
CA ASN A 25 -17.62 -49.93 17.42
C ASN A 25 -17.86 -48.43 17.24
N LYS A 26 -18.39 -47.74 18.27
CA LYS A 26 -18.58 -46.28 18.24
C LYS A 26 -17.26 -45.52 18.11
N ILE A 27 -16.21 -45.96 18.82
CA ILE A 27 -14.86 -45.39 18.69
C ILE A 27 -14.39 -45.52 17.23
N ASN A 28 -14.43 -46.74 16.67
CA ASN A 28 -13.96 -46.96 15.31
C ASN A 28 -14.76 -46.14 14.28
N GLN A 29 -16.07 -46.02 14.46
CA GLN A 29 -16.93 -45.18 13.61
C GLN A 29 -16.56 -43.69 13.69
N ASN A 30 -16.22 -43.19 14.87
CA ASN A 30 -15.77 -41.80 15.03
C ASN A 30 -14.45 -41.54 14.29
N PHE A 31 -13.53 -42.52 14.18
CA PHE A 31 -12.24 -42.35 13.49
C PHE A 31 -12.24 -42.74 12.00
N THR A 32 -13.25 -43.47 11.53
CA THR A 32 -13.34 -43.92 10.12
C THR A 32 -14.30 -43.08 9.28
N ASN A 33 -15.05 -42.17 9.91
CA ASN A 33 -16.00 -41.29 9.25
C ASN A 33 -15.35 -39.94 8.85
N TYR A 34 -14.82 -39.83 7.63
CA TYR A 34 -14.19 -38.60 7.11
C TYR A 34 -15.16 -37.45 6.79
N SER A 35 -16.46 -37.60 7.05
CA SER A 35 -17.43 -36.50 6.91
C SER A 35 -17.40 -35.51 8.08
N HIS A 36 -16.68 -35.80 9.17
CA HIS A 36 -16.51 -34.91 10.32
C HIS A 36 -15.06 -34.38 10.42
N SER A 37 -14.86 -33.16 10.92
CA SER A 37 -13.50 -32.58 11.05
C SER A 37 -12.65 -33.31 12.10
N ALA A 38 -13.24 -33.71 13.22
CA ALA A 38 -12.54 -34.40 14.32
C ALA A 38 -11.90 -35.77 13.95
N SER A 39 -12.21 -36.32 12.78
CA SER A 39 -11.69 -37.61 12.29
C SER A 39 -10.76 -37.47 11.09
N ARG A 40 -10.63 -36.24 10.55
CA ARG A 40 -9.72 -35.95 9.45
C ARG A 40 -8.31 -35.71 9.98
N LEU A 41 -7.32 -36.06 9.16
CA LEU A 41 -5.93 -35.73 9.44
C LEU A 41 -5.72 -34.22 9.37
N VAL A 42 -4.72 -33.73 10.09
CA VAL A 42 -4.24 -32.34 10.00
C VAL A 42 -3.18 -32.26 8.91
N GLY A 43 -3.21 -31.21 8.07
CA GLY A 43 -2.18 -30.91 7.08
C GLY A 43 -2.73 -30.22 5.82
N THR A 44 -1.92 -30.18 4.76
CA THR A 44 -2.20 -29.43 3.53
C THR A 44 -2.76 -30.26 2.38
N GLN A 45 -2.94 -31.57 2.56
CA GLN A 45 -3.47 -32.47 1.53
C GLN A 45 -5.00 -32.36 1.42
N SER A 46 -5.53 -32.71 0.25
CA SER A 46 -6.98 -32.75 0.02
C SER A 46 -7.67 -33.68 1.01
N GLY A 47 -8.72 -33.18 1.66
CA GLY A 47 -9.48 -33.93 2.67
C GLY A 47 -9.01 -33.73 4.11
N ASN A 48 -7.86 -33.08 4.34
CA ASN A 48 -7.38 -32.75 5.69
C ASN A 48 -8.08 -31.52 6.28
N VAL A 49 -7.97 -31.37 7.60
CA VAL A 49 -8.16 -30.08 8.29
C VAL A 49 -6.85 -29.31 8.19
N MET A 50 -6.91 -28.05 7.78
CA MET A 50 -5.73 -27.21 7.59
C MET A 50 -5.08 -26.84 8.93
N GLU A 51 -3.76 -26.97 9.02
CA GLU A 51 -2.98 -26.54 10.20
C GLU A 51 -2.78 -25.02 10.22
N VAL A 52 -2.63 -24.44 11.43
CA VAL A 52 -2.29 -23.02 11.60
C VAL A 52 -0.92 -22.77 10.97
N GLY A 53 -0.82 -21.73 10.14
CA GLY A 53 0.40 -21.36 9.41
C GLY A 53 0.47 -21.95 7.99
N ALA A 54 -0.38 -22.92 7.64
CA ALA A 54 -0.42 -23.46 6.27
C ALA A 54 -0.73 -22.34 5.26
N PHE A 55 0.05 -22.29 4.17
CA PHE A 55 -0.09 -21.27 3.12
C PHE A 55 0.03 -19.83 3.65
N GLY A 56 0.72 -19.64 4.79
CA GLY A 56 0.87 -18.36 5.46
C GLY A 56 -0.36 -17.86 6.22
N LEU A 57 -1.45 -18.64 6.29
CA LEU A 57 -2.65 -18.24 7.02
C LEU A 57 -2.52 -18.52 8.52
N GLY A 58 -2.75 -17.50 9.36
CA GLY A 58 -2.63 -17.62 10.81
C GLY A 58 -1.19 -17.62 11.33
N GLY A 59 -0.23 -17.24 10.47
CA GLY A 59 1.19 -17.09 10.79
C GLY A 59 1.83 -15.98 9.96
N VAL A 60 3.08 -16.20 9.53
CA VAL A 60 3.80 -15.30 8.63
C VAL A 60 3.57 -15.74 7.18
N ALA A 61 3.40 -14.77 6.28
CA ALA A 61 3.25 -15.03 4.84
C ALA A 61 4.44 -15.81 4.27
N GLU A 62 4.18 -16.70 3.31
CA GLU A 62 5.23 -17.52 2.68
C GLU A 62 6.18 -16.67 1.85
N THR A 63 7.49 -16.81 2.04
CA THR A 63 8.49 -16.16 1.20
C THR A 63 8.55 -16.85 -0.16
N LEU A 64 8.29 -16.11 -1.24
CA LEU A 64 8.51 -16.63 -2.59
C LEU A 64 10.00 -16.53 -2.93
N SER A 65 10.54 -17.56 -3.60
CA SER A 65 11.96 -17.56 -4.02
C SER A 65 12.28 -16.49 -5.06
N ASP A 66 11.30 -16.12 -5.86
CA ASP A 66 11.42 -15.17 -6.97
C ASP A 66 10.04 -14.65 -7.36
N LYS A 67 10.01 -13.57 -8.16
CA LYS A 67 8.78 -12.94 -8.65
C LYS A 67 8.10 -13.73 -9.78
N LYS A 68 8.67 -14.84 -10.25
CA LYS A 68 8.17 -15.68 -11.36
C LYS A 68 7.43 -16.92 -10.90
N GLN A 69 7.49 -17.25 -9.61
CA GLN A 69 6.81 -18.41 -9.05
C GLN A 69 5.36 -18.51 -9.53
N LYS A 70 4.98 -19.72 -9.91
CA LYS A 70 3.64 -20.00 -10.45
C LYS A 70 2.59 -19.88 -9.35
N PRO A 71 1.39 -19.38 -9.65
CA PRO A 71 0.40 -19.07 -8.63
C PRO A 71 -0.14 -20.33 -7.94
N ILE A 72 -0.23 -20.28 -6.62
CA ILE A 72 -1.01 -21.20 -5.77
C ILE A 72 -1.85 -20.37 -4.78
N ASN A 73 -2.80 -20.97 -4.07
CA ASN A 73 -3.55 -20.24 -3.05
C ASN A 73 -2.70 -20.08 -1.78
N ARG A 74 -2.30 -18.85 -1.44
CA ARG A 74 -1.51 -18.55 -0.23
C ARG A 74 -1.42 -17.06 0.10
N PHE A 75 -1.07 -16.76 1.35
CA PHE A 75 -0.46 -15.47 1.70
C PHE A 75 1.02 -15.53 1.38
N PHE A 76 1.53 -14.47 0.76
CA PHE A 76 2.91 -14.43 0.29
C PHE A 76 3.62 -13.15 0.68
N LYS A 77 4.95 -13.21 0.70
CA LYS A 77 5.85 -12.07 0.69
C LYS A 77 6.98 -12.31 -0.31
N ILE A 78 7.45 -11.23 -0.91
CA ILE A 78 8.57 -11.19 -1.86
C ILE A 78 9.52 -10.12 -1.34
N TYR A 79 10.81 -10.43 -1.30
CA TYR A 79 11.85 -9.44 -1.02
C TYR A 79 12.30 -8.79 -2.32
N GLU A 80 13.56 -8.89 -2.68
CA GLU A 80 14.11 -8.34 -3.91
C GLU A 80 14.25 -9.43 -4.98
N ASP A 81 13.86 -9.12 -6.22
CA ASP A 81 14.22 -9.91 -7.40
C ASP A 81 14.53 -8.95 -8.56
N PRO A 82 15.80 -8.55 -8.71
CA PRO A 82 16.25 -7.55 -9.69
C PRO A 82 16.03 -8.00 -11.14
N ALA A 83 15.88 -9.30 -11.38
CA ALA A 83 15.67 -9.85 -12.72
C ALA A 83 14.23 -9.68 -13.21
N VAL A 84 13.32 -9.19 -12.35
CA VAL A 84 11.90 -9.02 -12.65
C VAL A 84 11.41 -7.65 -12.22
N THR A 85 11.13 -6.82 -13.20
CA THR A 85 10.70 -5.42 -13.01
C THR A 85 9.19 -5.21 -13.14
N ASN A 86 8.42 -6.29 -13.36
CA ASN A 86 6.97 -6.20 -13.57
C ASN A 86 6.16 -5.99 -12.29
N THR A 87 6.81 -6.00 -11.13
CA THR A 87 6.22 -5.76 -9.81
C THR A 87 7.28 -5.18 -8.87
N PRO A 88 6.91 -4.38 -7.86
CA PRO A 88 7.87 -3.85 -6.89
C PRO A 88 8.55 -4.94 -6.06
N ASP A 89 9.68 -4.59 -5.47
CA ASP A 89 10.35 -5.36 -4.42
C ASP A 89 9.67 -5.13 -3.05
N TRP A 90 9.96 -6.02 -2.11
CA TRP A 90 9.51 -5.92 -0.72
C TRP A 90 7.99 -5.80 -0.61
N ILE A 91 7.27 -6.73 -1.25
CA ILE A 91 5.80 -6.76 -1.26
C ILE A 91 5.25 -7.95 -0.49
N GLN A 92 4.04 -7.81 0.01
CA GLN A 92 3.28 -8.90 0.63
C GLN A 92 1.82 -8.86 0.19
N GLY A 93 1.12 -9.98 0.31
CA GLY A 93 -0.31 -10.01 0.07
C GLY A 93 -0.89 -11.41 -0.10
N LEU A 94 -1.90 -11.49 -0.97
CA LEU A 94 -2.69 -12.69 -1.19
C LEU A 94 -2.57 -13.14 -2.65
N GLU A 95 -2.23 -14.40 -2.84
CA GLU A 95 -2.22 -15.08 -4.11
C GLU A 95 -3.44 -15.99 -4.22
N ILE A 96 -4.19 -15.85 -5.31
CA ILE A 96 -5.36 -16.66 -5.63
C ILE A 96 -5.13 -17.31 -6.98
N ALA A 97 -4.94 -18.62 -6.99
CA ALA A 97 -4.85 -19.41 -8.19
C ALA A 97 -6.26 -19.76 -8.70
N TRP A 98 -6.52 -19.41 -9.97
CA TRP A 98 -7.67 -19.91 -10.71
C TRP A 98 -7.44 -21.37 -11.13
N ASN A 99 -6.25 -21.64 -11.69
CA ASN A 99 -5.76 -22.98 -12.02
C ASN A 99 -4.40 -23.17 -11.35
N TYR A 100 -4.25 -24.24 -10.57
CA TYR A 100 -3.02 -24.54 -9.82
C TYR A 100 -1.79 -24.44 -10.72
N GLN A 101 -0.88 -23.51 -10.40
CA GLN A 101 0.35 -23.22 -11.13
C GLN A 101 0.19 -22.79 -12.60
N SER A 102 -1.00 -22.40 -13.06
CA SER A 102 -1.22 -22.04 -14.47
C SER A 102 -1.88 -20.69 -14.66
N GLU A 103 -2.81 -20.30 -13.79
CA GLU A 103 -3.55 -19.04 -13.90
C GLU A 103 -3.87 -18.54 -12.50
N GLY A 104 -3.74 -17.24 -12.28
CA GLY A 104 -4.03 -16.67 -10.96
C GLY A 104 -3.80 -15.18 -10.90
N VAL A 105 -3.99 -14.64 -9.70
CA VAL A 105 -3.83 -13.22 -9.38
C VAL A 105 -3.07 -13.08 -8.07
N GLN A 106 -2.21 -12.07 -8.01
CA GLN A 106 -1.66 -11.57 -6.77
C GLN A 106 -2.27 -10.20 -6.48
N PHE A 107 -2.79 -10.04 -5.28
CA PHE A 107 -3.07 -8.75 -4.65
C PHE A 107 -1.93 -8.45 -3.70
N PHE A 108 -1.33 -7.26 -3.79
CA PHE A 108 -0.16 -6.95 -2.98
C PHE A 108 -0.14 -5.50 -2.50
N CYS A 109 0.58 -5.29 -1.41
CA CYS A 109 1.07 -4.00 -0.95
C CYS A 109 2.57 -4.07 -0.69
N ALA A 110 3.25 -2.94 -0.79
CA ALA A 110 4.63 -2.79 -0.34
C ALA A 110 4.69 -2.90 1.19
N ALA A 111 5.77 -3.50 1.68
CA ALA A 111 6.11 -3.53 3.09
C ALA A 111 6.75 -2.20 3.51
N GLY A 112 6.84 -1.97 4.83
CA GLY A 112 7.42 -0.75 5.40
C GLY A 112 6.51 0.48 5.21
N GLY A 113 7.12 1.65 5.02
CA GLY A 113 6.41 2.94 4.91
C GLY A 113 5.85 3.25 3.52
N SER A 114 6.02 2.37 2.53
CA SER A 114 5.46 2.58 1.19
C SER A 114 3.99 2.19 1.17
N THR A 115 3.14 3.01 0.56
CA THR A 115 1.72 2.71 0.39
C THR A 115 1.40 2.08 -0.97
N LEU A 116 2.42 1.79 -1.79
CA LEU A 116 2.24 1.20 -3.11
C LEU A 116 1.49 -0.13 -2.99
N SER A 117 0.36 -0.22 -3.68
CA SER A 117 -0.48 -1.42 -3.69
C SER A 117 -1.02 -1.66 -5.10
N GLY A 118 -1.30 -2.92 -5.42
CA GLY A 118 -1.72 -3.27 -6.75
C GLY A 118 -2.06 -4.73 -6.93
N ILE A 119 -2.25 -5.09 -8.20
CA ILE A 119 -2.50 -6.44 -8.65
C ILE A 119 -1.62 -6.79 -9.84
N ARG A 120 -1.33 -8.07 -9.99
CA ARG A 120 -0.82 -8.63 -11.25
C ARG A 120 -1.45 -9.99 -11.50
N LYS A 121 -1.51 -10.38 -12.78
CA LYS A 121 -2.14 -11.63 -13.21
C LYS A 121 -1.09 -12.55 -13.78
N TYR A 122 -1.24 -13.84 -13.51
CA TYR A 122 -0.46 -14.87 -14.17
C TYR A 122 -1.33 -15.53 -15.22
N TYR A 123 -0.89 -15.51 -16.48
CA TYR A 123 -1.58 -16.11 -17.60
C TYR A 123 -0.57 -16.53 -18.67
N GLN A 124 -0.80 -17.66 -19.33
CA GLN A 124 0.06 -18.20 -20.40
C GLN A 124 1.56 -18.27 -20.04
N GLY A 125 1.87 -18.63 -18.78
CA GLY A 125 3.23 -18.89 -18.34
C GLY A 125 4.02 -17.68 -17.85
N ALA A 126 3.40 -16.50 -17.71
CA ALA A 126 4.07 -15.30 -17.22
C ALA A 126 3.16 -14.43 -16.35
N TRP A 127 3.79 -13.68 -15.44
CA TRP A 127 3.15 -12.59 -14.71
C TRP A 127 3.07 -11.33 -15.59
N SER A 128 1.91 -10.69 -15.62
CA SER A 128 1.70 -9.39 -16.24
C SER A 128 2.51 -8.29 -15.56
N GLN A 129 2.58 -7.12 -16.21
CA GLN A 129 2.88 -5.89 -15.49
C GLN A 129 1.87 -5.68 -14.35
N ALA A 130 2.36 -5.12 -13.24
CA ALA A 130 1.55 -4.71 -12.11
C ALA A 130 0.64 -3.55 -12.49
N TYR A 131 -0.62 -3.63 -12.05
CA TYR A 131 -1.59 -2.56 -12.09
C TYR A 131 -1.72 -2.00 -10.68
N PHE A 132 -1.34 -0.74 -10.50
CA PHE A 132 -1.34 -0.08 -9.20
C PHE A 132 -2.69 0.55 -8.89
N PHE A 133 -3.09 0.46 -7.62
CA PHE A 133 -4.28 1.13 -7.11
C PHE A 133 -3.98 2.59 -6.80
N ARG A 134 -4.91 3.45 -7.19
CA ARG A 134 -4.99 4.82 -6.69
C ARG A 134 -5.83 4.84 -5.42
N HIS A 135 -5.31 5.46 -4.37
CA HIS A 135 -5.96 5.57 -3.07
C HIS A 135 -5.58 6.90 -2.41
N SER A 136 -6.20 7.22 -1.27
CA SER A 136 -6.04 8.52 -0.59
C SER A 136 -4.60 8.89 -0.21
N GLY A 137 -3.69 7.91 -0.13
CA GLY A 137 -2.28 8.15 0.18
C GLY A 137 -1.46 8.59 -1.03
N ASN A 138 -1.88 8.23 -2.25
CA ASN A 138 -1.16 8.54 -3.49
C ASN A 138 -1.96 9.39 -4.49
N THR A 139 -3.04 10.02 -4.02
CA THR A 139 -3.89 10.92 -4.80
C THR A 139 -4.40 12.10 -3.98
N ILE A 140 -4.71 13.20 -4.65
CA ILE A 140 -5.47 14.33 -4.10
C ILE A 140 -6.80 14.45 -4.83
N ILE A 141 -7.74 15.12 -4.17
CA ILE A 141 -8.98 15.55 -4.78
C ILE A 141 -8.84 17.06 -5.00
N ASP A 142 -8.98 17.50 -6.25
CA ASP A 142 -8.91 18.93 -6.57
C ASP A 142 -10.15 19.69 -6.07
N GLY A 143 -10.12 21.03 -6.16
CA GLY A 143 -11.24 21.88 -5.74
C GLY A 143 -12.57 21.64 -6.47
N ASN A 144 -12.57 20.86 -7.55
CA ASN A 144 -13.76 20.44 -8.31
C ASN A 144 -14.16 18.98 -8.06
N GLY A 145 -13.46 18.24 -7.19
CA GLY A 145 -13.76 16.85 -6.86
C GLY A 145 -13.08 15.80 -7.75
N PHE A 146 -12.15 16.17 -8.64
CA PHE A 146 -11.44 15.21 -9.48
C PHE A 146 -10.25 14.59 -8.75
N ILE A 147 -10.10 13.26 -8.84
CA ILE A 147 -8.95 12.53 -8.31
C ILE A 147 -7.76 12.73 -9.25
N LYS A 148 -6.64 13.23 -8.71
CA LYS A 148 -5.38 13.40 -9.42
C LYS A 148 -4.29 12.55 -8.77
N ALA A 149 -3.41 11.96 -9.58
CA ALA A 149 -2.16 11.39 -9.08
C ALA A 149 -1.34 12.54 -8.47
N ALA A 150 -1.08 12.47 -7.17
CA ALA A 150 -0.68 13.65 -6.43
C ALA A 150 -0.14 13.28 -5.05
N SER A 151 1.07 12.78 -5.05
CA SER A 151 1.88 12.64 -3.86
C SER A 151 3.34 12.82 -4.28
N PRO A 152 4.17 13.54 -3.50
CA PRO A 152 3.84 14.38 -2.34
C PRO A 152 3.27 15.75 -2.77
N VAL A 153 2.39 16.35 -1.96
CA VAL A 153 1.77 17.67 -2.26
C VAL A 153 1.78 18.60 -1.05
N VAL A 154 2.13 19.86 -1.31
CA VAL A 154 2.06 20.99 -0.38
C VAL A 154 0.94 21.93 -0.82
N GLN A 155 0.02 22.25 0.08
CA GLN A 155 -0.96 23.31 -0.11
C GLN A 155 -0.42 24.61 0.48
N LEU A 156 -0.11 25.58 -0.37
CA LEU A 156 0.45 26.86 0.01
C LEU A 156 -0.66 27.90 0.20
N PHE A 157 -0.86 28.36 1.43
CA PHE A 157 -1.75 29.47 1.79
C PHE A 157 -0.96 30.76 1.99
N SER A 158 -1.66 31.88 2.21
CA SER A 158 -1.04 33.19 2.46
C SER A 158 -0.21 33.26 3.74
N ASP A 159 -0.46 32.37 4.69
CA ASP A 159 0.04 32.42 6.07
C ASP A 159 0.55 31.07 6.60
N LYS A 160 0.27 29.97 5.90
CA LYS A 160 0.65 28.61 6.30
C LYS A 160 0.83 27.70 5.09
N ILE A 161 1.31 26.50 5.38
CA ILE A 161 1.25 25.36 4.45
C ILE A 161 0.49 24.21 5.11
N GLU A 162 -0.15 23.38 4.30
CA GLU A 162 -0.67 22.07 4.72
C GLU A 162 0.02 20.99 3.88
N LEU A 163 0.47 19.92 4.54
CA LEU A 163 1.24 18.84 3.94
C LEU A 163 0.37 17.58 3.90
N ASN A 164 0.41 16.84 2.80
CA ASN A 164 -0.07 15.46 2.80
C ASN A 164 0.95 14.52 3.49
N ASP A 165 0.54 13.26 3.73
CA ASP A 165 1.36 12.29 4.48
C ASP A 165 2.76 12.11 3.88
N GLU A 166 2.89 12.03 2.55
CA GLU A 166 4.19 11.89 1.88
C GLU A 166 5.02 13.20 1.89
N ALA A 167 4.38 14.38 1.83
CA ALA A 167 5.11 15.64 1.91
C ALA A 167 5.63 15.87 3.33
N ALA A 168 4.92 15.38 4.34
CA ALA A 168 5.36 15.39 5.73
C ALA A 168 6.57 14.47 6.00
N GLU A 169 6.89 13.53 5.11
CA GLU A 169 8.15 12.76 5.16
C GLU A 169 9.38 13.63 4.84
N GLN A 170 9.17 14.81 4.24
CA GLN A 170 10.21 15.79 3.97
C GLN A 170 10.26 16.84 5.10
N ASN A 171 11.43 17.40 5.39
CA ASN A 171 11.62 18.42 6.44
C ASN A 171 11.16 19.82 5.97
N ILE A 172 9.92 19.92 5.46
CA ILE A 172 9.40 21.12 4.82
C ILE A 172 9.06 22.18 5.86
N THR A 173 9.51 23.40 5.60
CA THR A 173 9.15 24.59 6.39
C THR A 173 8.68 25.72 5.50
N PHE A 174 7.79 26.57 6.04
CA PHE A 174 7.21 27.71 5.34
C PHE A 174 7.78 29.03 5.85
N LYS A 175 8.10 29.91 4.90
CA LYS A 175 8.48 31.29 5.20
C LYS A 175 7.78 32.26 4.25
N LYS A 176 7.00 33.18 4.81
CA LYS A 176 6.55 34.37 4.07
C LYS A 176 7.66 35.43 4.08
N VAL A 177 8.16 35.76 2.90
CA VAL A 177 9.28 36.72 2.73
C VAL A 177 8.74 38.14 2.63
N ASP A 178 7.70 38.34 1.83
CA ASP A 178 7.00 39.63 1.66
C ASP A 178 5.55 39.36 1.19
N ILE A 179 4.78 40.43 0.93
CA ILE A 179 3.46 40.35 0.29
C ILE A 179 3.61 39.60 -1.03
N GLY A 180 2.82 38.54 -1.19
CA GLY A 180 2.85 37.71 -2.39
C GLY A 180 4.18 37.02 -2.64
N HIS A 181 5.08 36.88 -1.66
CA HIS A 181 6.36 36.17 -1.81
C HIS A 181 6.54 35.14 -0.71
N TYR A 182 6.55 33.88 -1.11
CA TYR A 182 6.61 32.71 -0.25
C TYR A 182 7.80 31.83 -0.60
N LEU A 183 8.37 31.23 0.43
CA LEU A 183 9.47 30.29 0.31
C LEU A 183 9.11 28.99 1.05
N ILE A 184 9.25 27.87 0.35
CA ILE A 184 9.07 26.52 0.86
C ILE A 184 10.46 25.90 0.93
N GLN A 185 10.94 25.63 2.14
CA GLN A 185 12.31 25.18 2.38
C GLN A 185 12.34 23.72 2.79
N GLY A 186 13.42 23.01 2.46
CA GLY A 186 13.59 21.59 2.80
C GLY A 186 12.78 20.64 1.92
N SER A 187 12.38 21.12 0.73
CA SER A 187 11.64 20.33 -0.25
C SER A 187 12.60 19.59 -1.19
N SER A 188 12.14 18.48 -1.77
CA SER A 188 12.86 17.70 -2.79
C SER A 188 12.81 18.33 -4.19
N GLY A 189 12.20 19.50 -4.35
CA GLY A 189 11.95 20.15 -5.64
C GLY A 189 10.61 19.75 -6.27
N PHE A 190 10.33 20.27 -7.46
CA PHE A 190 9.10 19.96 -8.19
C PHE A 190 9.06 18.53 -8.68
N ALA A 191 7.85 17.96 -8.80
CA ALA A 191 7.65 16.67 -9.44
C ALA A 191 8.21 16.64 -10.87
N LEU A 192 8.96 15.60 -11.21
CA LEU A 192 9.56 15.41 -12.55
C LEU A 192 8.55 15.00 -13.64
N GLU A 193 7.39 14.47 -13.24
CA GLU A 193 6.35 13.99 -14.16
C GLU A 193 4.96 14.53 -13.81
N GLY A 194 4.22 14.96 -14.83
CA GLY A 194 2.84 15.43 -14.68
C GLY A 194 2.74 16.92 -14.35
N TRP A 195 1.84 17.27 -13.43
CA TRP A 195 1.62 18.64 -12.97
C TRP A 195 2.47 18.93 -11.72
N TYR A 196 2.80 20.20 -11.50
CA TYR A 196 3.60 20.63 -10.34
C TYR A 196 3.11 21.92 -9.67
N ILE A 197 2.36 22.79 -10.36
CA ILE A 197 1.63 23.93 -9.77
C ILE A 197 0.18 23.90 -10.24
N GLU A 198 -0.75 23.99 -9.30
CA GLU A 198 -2.16 24.25 -9.59
C GLU A 198 -2.65 25.47 -8.79
N THR A 199 -3.20 26.44 -9.53
CA THR A 199 -3.62 27.73 -8.97
C THR A 199 -5.13 27.76 -8.73
N PRO A 200 -5.59 28.46 -7.68
CA PRO A 200 -7.00 28.50 -7.36
C PRO A 200 -7.77 29.29 -8.42
N LYS A 201 -8.91 28.73 -8.84
CA LYS A 201 -9.81 29.32 -9.83
C LYS A 201 -11.11 29.80 -9.18
N ASP A 202 -11.73 30.81 -9.77
CA ASP A 202 -13.09 31.24 -9.42
C ASP A 202 -14.15 30.26 -9.99
N ALA A 203 -15.42 30.51 -9.68
CA ALA A 203 -16.55 29.71 -10.16
C ALA A 203 -16.71 29.71 -11.70
N ASN A 204 -16.09 30.67 -12.40
CA ASN A 204 -16.11 30.77 -13.86
C ASN A 204 -14.85 30.15 -14.50
N GLY A 205 -13.95 29.56 -13.70
CA GLY A 205 -12.71 28.95 -14.17
C GLY A 205 -11.55 29.93 -14.36
N ASN A 206 -11.69 31.21 -13.96
CA ASN A 206 -10.60 32.18 -14.06
C ASN A 206 -9.61 31.98 -12.92
N ILE A 207 -8.31 31.96 -13.24
CA ILE A 207 -7.25 31.99 -12.24
C ILE A 207 -7.32 33.30 -11.45
N LEU A 208 -7.23 33.25 -10.12
CA LEU A 208 -7.43 34.43 -9.26
C LEU A 208 -6.28 35.45 -9.35
N PHE A 209 -5.04 34.98 -9.42
CA PHE A 209 -3.81 35.80 -9.45
C PHE A 209 -2.75 35.12 -10.32
N ALA A 210 -1.78 35.89 -10.84
CA ALA A 210 -0.67 35.30 -11.58
C ALA A 210 0.35 34.71 -10.59
N VAL A 211 0.98 33.60 -10.97
CA VAL A 211 1.97 32.90 -10.12
C VAL A 211 3.25 32.73 -10.92
N ASN A 212 4.35 33.23 -10.37
CA ASN A 212 5.70 32.91 -10.79
C ASN A 212 6.32 32.00 -9.74
N TYR A 213 7.12 31.04 -10.16
CA TYR A 213 7.76 30.11 -9.26
C TYR A 213 9.14 29.73 -9.80
N GLU A 214 10.03 29.40 -8.87
CA GLU A 214 11.39 28.99 -9.17
C GLU A 214 11.80 27.90 -8.19
N GLN A 215 12.47 26.87 -8.69
CA GLN A 215 13.13 25.88 -7.86
C GLN A 215 14.60 26.28 -7.71
N LEU A 216 15.03 26.44 -6.47
CA LEU A 216 16.41 26.76 -6.12
C LEU A 216 17.30 25.51 -6.22
N GLU A 217 18.62 25.69 -6.31
CA GLU A 217 19.59 24.60 -6.46
C GLU A 217 19.52 23.56 -5.32
N ASN A 218 19.10 23.98 -4.13
CA ASN A 218 18.93 23.11 -2.97
C ASN A 218 17.58 22.37 -2.92
N GLY A 219 16.73 22.55 -3.93
CA GLY A 219 15.38 21.98 -3.97
C GLY A 219 14.30 22.83 -3.31
N ASP A 220 14.64 23.96 -2.68
CA ASP A 220 13.65 24.88 -2.14
C ASP A 220 12.82 25.50 -3.26
N ILE A 221 11.56 25.82 -2.97
CA ILE A 221 10.64 26.40 -3.95
C ILE A 221 10.27 27.81 -3.54
N GLU A 222 10.58 28.75 -4.41
CA GLU A 222 10.13 30.13 -4.31
C GLU A 222 8.83 30.30 -5.11
N VAL A 223 7.81 30.89 -4.50
CA VAL A 223 6.53 31.21 -5.14
C VAL A 223 6.22 32.69 -4.95
N LYS A 224 5.93 33.38 -6.05
CA LYS A 224 5.56 34.79 -6.08
C LYS A 224 4.21 34.98 -6.77
N THR A 225 3.32 35.73 -6.16
CA THR A 225 1.95 35.95 -6.63
C THR A 225 1.69 37.43 -6.92
N TYR A 226 1.06 37.71 -8.05
CA TYR A 226 0.89 39.06 -8.59
C TYR A 226 -0.54 39.31 -9.07
N LYS A 227 -0.94 40.58 -9.11
CA LYS A 227 -2.12 40.95 -9.90
C LYS A 227 -1.89 40.62 -11.37
N LYS A 228 -2.98 40.39 -12.07
CA LYS A 228 -2.98 40.15 -13.51
C LYS A 228 -3.09 41.49 -14.23
N LYS A 229 -2.30 41.70 -15.28
CA LYS A 229 -2.48 42.81 -16.23
C LYS A 229 -2.64 42.28 -17.65
N PHE A 230 -3.37 43.03 -18.47
CA PHE A 230 -3.44 42.75 -19.89
C PHE A 230 -2.22 43.37 -20.57
N ASP A 231 -1.42 42.54 -21.21
CA ASP A 231 -0.31 42.99 -22.04
C ASP A 231 -0.81 43.17 -23.48
N PHE A 232 -0.73 44.41 -23.97
CA PHE A 232 -1.20 44.77 -25.30
C PHE A 232 -0.31 44.21 -26.42
N GLU A 233 0.98 44.00 -26.15
CA GLU A 233 1.92 43.49 -27.16
C GLU A 233 1.69 42.00 -27.43
N SER A 234 1.58 41.17 -26.38
CA SER A 234 1.27 39.75 -26.51
C SER A 234 -0.23 39.43 -26.62
N ALA A 235 -1.10 40.44 -26.47
CA ALA A 235 -2.55 40.30 -26.37
C ALA A 235 -2.96 39.22 -25.34
N SER A 236 -2.25 39.13 -24.23
CA SER A 236 -2.39 38.08 -23.23
C SER A 236 -2.47 38.64 -21.81
N ILE A 237 -2.96 37.82 -20.87
CA ILE A 237 -2.98 38.19 -19.45
C ILE A 237 -1.66 37.72 -18.82
N VAL A 238 -0.87 38.66 -18.33
CA VAL A 238 0.45 38.40 -17.72
C VAL A 238 0.48 38.84 -16.26
N ALA A 239 1.52 38.40 -15.54
CA ALA A 239 1.81 38.86 -14.19
C ALA A 239 2.20 40.34 -14.19
N ASP A 240 1.56 41.13 -13.33
CA ASP A 240 2.02 42.48 -13.02
C ASP A 240 3.06 42.44 -11.90
N LEU A 241 4.33 42.31 -12.28
CA LEU A 241 5.47 42.28 -11.34
C LEU A 241 5.55 43.52 -10.45
N GLU A 242 4.89 44.61 -10.88
CA GLU A 242 4.56 45.86 -10.19
C GLU A 242 3.85 45.70 -8.84
N THR A 243 2.91 44.76 -8.84
CA THR A 243 1.79 44.73 -7.91
C THR A 243 1.67 43.32 -7.30
N PRO A 244 2.56 42.98 -6.36
CA PRO A 244 2.44 41.72 -5.62
C PRO A 244 1.13 41.68 -4.84
N VAL A 245 0.55 40.49 -4.73
CA VAL A 245 -0.70 40.27 -4.02
C VAL A 245 -0.63 38.96 -3.25
N ASP A 246 -1.11 38.94 -2.01
CA ASP A 246 -1.19 37.70 -1.25
C ASP A 246 -2.21 36.71 -1.86
N ILE A 247 -2.02 35.43 -1.56
CA ILE A 247 -3.00 34.38 -1.88
C ILE A 247 -4.30 34.74 -1.16
N THR A 248 -5.43 34.72 -1.87
CA THR A 248 -6.72 35.06 -1.30
C THR A 248 -7.03 34.20 -0.08
N LEU A 249 -7.55 34.80 0.99
CA LEU A 249 -7.92 34.09 2.22
C LEU A 249 -8.81 32.86 1.90
N ASN A 250 -8.50 31.71 2.50
CA ASN A 250 -9.16 30.42 2.25
C ASN A 250 -9.03 29.90 0.80
N ARG A 251 -7.97 30.30 0.11
CA ARG A 251 -7.49 29.69 -1.13
C ARG A 251 -6.04 29.28 -0.94
N TRP A 252 -5.60 28.32 -1.73
CA TRP A 252 -4.23 27.82 -1.72
C TRP A 252 -3.75 27.55 -3.14
N ILE A 253 -2.45 27.42 -3.30
CA ILE A 253 -1.80 26.87 -4.48
C ILE A 253 -1.39 25.44 -4.14
N ASP A 254 -1.80 24.46 -4.93
CA ASP A 254 -1.30 23.10 -4.78
C ASP A 254 0.06 22.98 -5.49
N ILE A 255 1.05 22.48 -4.77
CA ILE A 255 2.43 22.34 -5.24
C ILE A 255 2.82 20.88 -5.10
N ARG A 256 3.07 20.20 -6.23
CA ARG A 256 3.49 18.80 -6.22
C ARG A 256 5.00 18.69 -6.21
N LEU A 257 5.51 17.96 -5.23
CA LEU A 257 6.94 17.76 -5.02
C LEU A 257 7.42 16.47 -5.66
N GLN A 258 8.74 16.32 -5.72
CA GLN A 258 9.38 15.07 -6.07
C GLN A 258 9.26 14.07 -4.90
N GLU A 259 9.01 12.79 -5.20
CA GLU A 259 9.04 11.74 -4.17
C GLU A 259 10.45 11.60 -3.60
N VAL A 260 10.57 11.52 -2.28
CA VAL A 260 11.84 11.16 -1.63
C VAL A 260 11.99 9.64 -1.64
N PRO A 261 13.16 9.09 -2.01
CA PRO A 261 13.39 7.65 -1.96
C PRO A 261 13.18 7.12 -0.54
N LYS A 262 12.21 6.22 -0.37
CA LYS A 262 11.98 5.58 0.94
C LYS A 262 13.16 4.68 1.26
N LEU A 263 13.81 4.92 2.41
CA LEU A 263 14.91 4.07 2.89
C LEU A 263 14.43 2.62 3.00
N VAL A 264 15.10 1.72 2.27
CA VAL A 264 14.91 0.28 2.46
C VAL A 264 15.38 -0.04 3.88
N PRO A 265 14.57 -0.68 4.74
CA PRO A 265 15.00 -0.99 6.10
C PRO A 265 16.25 -1.87 6.08
N GLU A 266 17.35 -1.39 6.68
CA GLU A 266 18.51 -2.22 7.00
C GLU A 266 18.10 -3.26 8.04
N ILE A 267 18.14 -4.53 7.67
CA ILE A 267 17.88 -5.63 8.60
C ILE A 267 19.14 -5.80 9.46
N PRO A 268 19.03 -5.90 10.80
CA PRO A 268 20.15 -6.36 11.62
C PRO A 268 20.56 -7.76 11.12
N THR A 269 21.80 -7.90 10.67
CA THR A 269 22.39 -9.20 10.40
C THR A 269 22.32 -10.01 11.68
N GLU A 270 21.41 -10.98 11.77
CA GLU A 270 21.52 -12.05 12.74
C GLU A 270 22.83 -12.77 12.41
N GLU A 271 23.86 -12.52 13.22
CA GLU A 271 25.03 -13.39 13.27
C GLU A 271 24.51 -14.78 13.67
N VAL A 272 24.41 -15.67 12.68
CA VAL A 272 24.19 -17.09 12.92
C VAL A 272 25.40 -17.58 13.69
N ASN A 273 25.24 -17.67 15.02
CA ASN A 273 26.25 -18.24 15.89
C ASN A 273 26.35 -19.73 15.56
N SER A 274 27.43 -20.13 14.89
CA SER A 274 27.64 -21.48 14.35
C SER A 274 28.03 -22.53 15.39
N ASP A 275 27.80 -22.27 16.67
CA ASP A 275 28.21 -23.16 17.75
C ASP A 275 27.00 -23.81 18.44
N GLU A 276 26.45 -24.85 17.82
CA GLU A 276 25.82 -25.94 18.58
C GLU A 276 26.16 -27.29 17.93
N PRO A 277 26.70 -28.26 18.72
CA PRO A 277 27.12 -29.55 18.19
C PRO A 277 25.92 -30.43 17.90
N GLN A 278 25.93 -31.07 16.73
CA GLN A 278 24.95 -32.10 16.37
C GLN A 278 25.01 -33.26 17.37
N GLN A 279 23.87 -33.55 18.01
CA GLN A 279 23.55 -34.84 18.61
C GLN A 279 22.39 -35.48 17.84
#